data_AF-A0A4Y6IBY9-F1
#
_entry.id   AF-A0A4Y6IBY9-F1
#
_cell.length_a   1.000
_cell.length_b   1.000
_cell.length_c   1.000
_cell.angle_alpha   90.00
_cell.angle_beta   90.00
_cell.angle_gamma   90.00
#
_symmetry.space_group_name_H-M   'P 1'
#
loop_
_entity.id
_entity.type
_entity.pdbx_description
1 polymer ?
#
loop_
_entity_poly.entity_id
_entity_poly.type
_entity_poly.pdbx_seq_one_letter_code
_entity_poly.pdbx_strand_id
1 'polypeptide(L)'
;MINLIVIPCALSLGALTANLTDFARGETAQRFPQLSLGSVTLTLAVISYTVMWFALLVSGIYSSDGEGFFAGMELLAVFAIGLAVYSFTPLKKLISQQAQIWLFRLALPMIVLSTFFIVMSSK
;
A
#
# COMPACT_ATOMS: atom_id res chain seq x y z
N MET A 1 -0.42 20.23 -8.89
CA MET A 1 -1.61 19.41 -9.19
C MET A 1 -1.13 18.01 -9.51
N ILE A 2 -1.70 17.00 -8.86
CA ILE A 2 -1.29 15.60 -9.08
C ILE A 2 -1.65 15.12 -10.49
N ASN A 3 -0.76 14.35 -11.12
CA ASN A 3 -1.07 13.70 -12.39
C ASN A 3 -2.16 12.64 -12.20
N LEU A 4 -3.08 12.53 -13.15
CA LEU A 4 -4.17 11.56 -13.11
C LEU A 4 -3.70 10.10 -12.97
N ILE A 5 -2.51 9.77 -13.47
CA ILE A 5 -1.90 8.43 -13.36
C ILE A 5 -1.47 8.12 -11.91
N VAL A 6 -1.16 9.14 -11.11
CA VAL A 6 -0.73 8.97 -9.72
C VAL A 6 -1.89 8.55 -8.81
N ILE A 7 -3.12 8.94 -9.16
CA ILE A 7 -4.33 8.63 -8.38
C ILE A 7 -4.54 7.11 -8.19
N PRO A 8 -4.60 6.28 -9.25
CA PRO A 8 -4.75 4.83 -9.08
C PRO A 8 -3.56 4.19 -8.37
N CYS A 9 -2.34 4.69 -8.58
CA CYS A 9 -1.16 4.22 -7.85
C CYS A 9 -1.30 4.48 -6.34
N ALA A 10 -1.62 5.71 -5.94
CA ALA A 10 -1.78 6.08 -4.54
C ALA A 10 -2.95 5.34 -3.85
N LEU A 11 -4.08 5.17 -4.54
CA LEU A 11 -5.22 4.39 -4.03
C LEU A 11 -4.83 2.92 -3.80
N SER A 12 -4.13 2.31 -4.77
CA SER A 12 -3.72 0.91 -4.66
C SER A 12 -2.68 0.70 -3.56
N LEU A 13 -1.75 1.65 -3.37
CA LEU A 13 -0.80 1.65 -2.25
C LEU A 13 -1.53 1.77 -0.91
N GLY A 14 -2.52 2.65 -0.79
CA GLY A 14 -3.34 2.77 0.41
C GLY A 14 -4.05 1.46 0.76
N ALA A 15 -4.70 0.85 -0.22
CA ALA A 15 -5.40 -0.42 -0.05
C ALA A 15 -4.44 -1.58 0.31
N LEU A 16 -3.28 -1.65 -0.35
CA LEU A 16 -2.25 -2.66 -0.05
C LEU A 16 -1.67 -2.46 1.36
N THR A 17 -1.45 -1.22 1.79
CA THR A 17 -1.00 -0.91 3.15
C THR A 17 -2.01 -1.40 4.19
N ALA A 18 -3.30 -1.18 3.94
CA ALA A 18 -4.35 -1.66 4.83
C ALA A 18 -4.36 -3.20 4.91
N ASN A 19 -4.22 -3.89 3.78
CA ASN A 19 -4.12 -5.36 3.73
C ASN A 19 -2.90 -5.89 4.52
N LEU A 20 -1.74 -5.26 4.36
CA LEU A 20 -0.53 -5.61 5.12
C LEU A 20 -0.65 -5.28 6.61
N THR A 21 -1.44 -4.25 6.97
CA THR A 21 -1.73 -3.91 8.37
C THR A 21 -2.63 -4.97 9.01
N ASP A 22 -3.67 -5.43 8.32
CA ASP A 22 -4.51 -6.55 8.77
C ASP A 22 -3.68 -7.84 8.94
N PHE A 23 -2.68 -8.03 8.08
CA PHE A 23 -1.74 -9.12 8.21
C PHE A 23 -0.88 -9.00 9.47
N ALA A 24 -0.26 -7.83 9.69
CA ALA A 24 0.58 -7.57 10.86
C ALA A 24 -0.19 -7.68 12.18
N ARG A 25 -1.48 -7.33 12.18
CA ARG A 25 -2.38 -7.46 13.34
C ARG A 25 -2.92 -8.87 13.57
N GLY A 26 -2.67 -9.80 12.66
CA GLY A 26 -3.20 -11.17 12.74
C GLY A 26 -4.67 -11.33 12.32
N GLU A 27 -5.34 -10.25 11.90
CA GLU A 27 -6.72 -10.29 11.40
C GLU A 27 -6.85 -11.17 10.15
N THR A 28 -5.80 -11.20 9.32
CA THR A 28 -5.76 -12.09 8.15
C THR A 28 -5.79 -13.58 8.53
N ALA A 29 -5.12 -13.97 9.63
CA ALA A 29 -5.10 -15.35 10.10
C ALA A 29 -6.45 -15.76 10.74
N GLN A 30 -7.12 -14.83 11.43
CA GLN A 30 -8.48 -15.05 11.93
C GLN A 30 -9.46 -15.28 10.78
N ARG A 31 -9.27 -14.55 9.68
CA ARG A 31 -10.13 -14.62 8.51
C ARG A 31 -9.87 -15.85 7.63
N PHE A 32 -8.63 -16.27 7.52
CA PHE A 32 -8.24 -17.49 6.81
C PHE A 32 -7.44 -18.40 7.75
N PRO A 33 -8.11 -19.17 8.63
CA PRO A 33 -7.42 -20.03 9.60
C PRO A 33 -6.53 -21.11 8.96
N GLN A 34 -6.85 -21.49 7.72
CA GLN A 34 -6.09 -22.46 6.93
C GLN A 34 -4.99 -21.82 6.06
N LEU A 35 -4.82 -20.50 6.14
CA LEU A 35 -3.78 -19.78 5.39
C LEU A 35 -2.41 -20.04 6.03
N SER A 36 -1.76 -21.11 5.57
CA SER A 36 -0.35 -21.34 5.82
C SER A 36 0.48 -20.54 4.83
N LEU A 37 1.18 -19.51 5.32
CA LEU A 37 2.15 -18.77 4.52
C LEU A 37 3.51 -19.46 4.63
N GLY A 38 4.09 -19.81 3.48
CA GLY A 38 5.49 -20.23 3.45
C GLY A 38 6.42 -19.10 3.93
N SER A 39 7.56 -19.45 4.54
CA SER A 39 8.53 -18.51 5.11
C SER A 39 8.91 -17.37 4.15
N VAL A 40 9.10 -17.66 2.86
CA VAL A 40 9.42 -16.66 1.84
C VAL A 40 8.30 -15.64 1.64
N THR A 41 7.04 -16.09 1.61
CA THR A 41 5.89 -15.18 1.42
C THR A 41 5.67 -14.31 2.67
N LEU A 42 5.86 -14.88 3.85
CA LEU A 42 5.86 -14.14 5.12
C LEU A 42 6.93 -13.04 5.11
N THR A 43 8.18 -13.39 4.79
CA THR A 43 9.30 -12.44 4.72
C THR A 43 9.01 -11.33 3.71
N LEU A 44 8.51 -11.66 2.52
CA LEU A 44 8.12 -10.67 1.50
C LEU A 44 7.05 -9.70 2.02
N ALA A 45 6.01 -10.19 2.70
CA ALA A 45 4.97 -9.34 3.26
C ALA A 45 5.52 -8.37 4.32
N VAL A 46 6.40 -8.85 5.21
CA VAL A 46 7.02 -8.03 6.25
C VAL A 46 7.95 -6.96 5.67
N ILE A 47 8.78 -7.32 4.69
CA ILE A 47 9.65 -6.37 4.00
C ILE A 47 8.79 -5.32 3.27
N SER A 48 7.74 -5.76 2.56
CA SER A 48 6.81 -4.86 1.86
C SER A 48 6.18 -3.84 2.81
N TYR A 49 5.70 -4.30 3.96
CA TYR A 49 5.10 -3.43 4.98
C TYR A 49 6.09 -2.39 5.48
N THR A 50 7.31 -2.81 5.80
CA THR A 50 8.37 -1.90 6.26
C THR A 50 8.72 -0.86 5.18
N VAL A 51 8.95 -1.31 3.94
CA VAL A 51 9.30 -0.43 2.81
C VAL A 51 8.21 0.60 2.52
N MET A 52 6.93 0.22 2.59
CA MET A 52 5.81 1.14 2.38
C MET A 52 5.86 2.33 3.35
N TRP A 53 6.02 2.07 4.64
CA TRP A 53 6.05 3.12 5.66
C TRP A 53 7.29 4.02 5.51
N PHE A 54 8.45 3.42 5.21
CA PHE A 54 9.64 4.21 4.90
C PHE A 54 9.45 5.08 3.65
N ALA A 55 8.84 4.55 2.59
CA ALA A 55 8.56 5.32 1.37
C ALA A 55 7.62 6.51 1.64
N LEU A 56 6.59 6.31 2.48
CA LEU A 56 5.69 7.40 2.90
C LEU A 56 6.41 8.46 3.73
N LEU A 57 7.26 8.07 4.68
CA LEU A 57 8.06 9.00 5.49
C LEU A 57 9.00 9.83 4.61
N VAL A 58 9.74 9.17 3.71
CA VAL A 58 10.64 9.84 2.77
C VAL A 58 9.86 10.79 1.87
N SER A 59 8.72 10.36 1.32
CA SER A 59 7.86 11.22 0.51
C SER A 59 7.40 12.46 1.28
N GLY A 60 7.02 12.31 2.55
CA GLY A 60 6.62 13.44 3.40
C GLY A 60 7.74 14.46 3.61
N ILE A 61 8.98 14.00 3.81
CA ILE A 61 10.17 14.86 3.97
C ILE A 61 10.48 15.61 2.66
N TYR A 62 10.47 14.91 1.52
CA TYR A 62 10.77 15.55 0.24
C TYR A 62 9.69 16.54 -0.22
N SER A 63 8.43 16.31 0.17
CA SER A 63 7.32 17.22 -0.20
C SER A 63 7.25 18.50 0.66
N SER A 64 8.00 18.61 1.77
CA SER A 64 7.92 19.80 2.64
C SER A 64 8.70 21.02 2.14
N ASP A 65 9.56 20.87 1.12
CA ASP A 65 10.27 22.00 0.51
C ASP A 65 9.37 22.75 -0.50
N GLY A 66 8.65 23.75 0.01
CA GLY A 66 8.10 24.89 -0.74
C GLY A 66 7.03 24.59 -1.81
N GLU A 67 7.45 24.22 -3.01
CA GLU A 67 6.58 24.13 -4.20
C GLU A 67 5.82 22.79 -4.30
N GLY A 68 6.28 21.76 -3.57
CA GLY A 68 5.69 20.41 -3.57
C GLY A 68 4.66 20.13 -2.46
N PHE A 69 4.44 21.04 -1.51
CA PHE A 69 3.68 20.77 -0.29
C PHE A 69 2.21 20.38 -0.57
N PHE A 70 1.52 21.16 -1.41
CA PHE A 70 0.12 20.86 -1.77
C PHE A 70 -0.01 19.56 -2.58
N ALA A 71 0.94 19.26 -3.47
CA ALA A 71 0.93 18.01 -4.22
C ALA A 71 1.20 16.79 -3.32
N GLY A 72 2.08 16.93 -2.33
CA GLY A 72 2.31 15.92 -1.30
C GLY A 72 1.07 15.69 -0.43
N MET A 73 0.37 16.76 -0.03
CA MET A 73 -0.90 16.65 0.69
C MET A 73 -2.00 15.98 -0.14
N GLU A 74 -2.12 16.31 -1.43
CA GLU A 74 -3.05 15.63 -2.35
C GLU A 74 -2.73 14.13 -2.45
N LEU A 75 -1.44 13.77 -2.60
CA LEU A 75 -1.00 12.38 -2.64
C LEU A 75 -1.36 11.62 -1.37
N LEU A 76 -1.08 12.22 -0.21
CA LEU A 76 -1.41 11.64 1.10
C LEU A 76 -2.92 11.49 1.29
N ALA A 77 -3.72 12.46 0.83
CA ALA A 77 -5.18 12.38 0.88
C ALA A 77 -5.69 11.21 0.02
N VAL A 78 -5.19 11.05 -1.21
CA VAL A 78 -5.58 9.93 -2.08
C VAL A 78 -5.13 8.58 -1.49
N PHE A 79 -3.92 8.51 -0.95
CA PHE A 79 -3.44 7.33 -0.23
C PHE A 79 -4.35 6.97 0.96
N ALA A 80 -4.70 7.97 1.77
CA ALA A 80 -5.59 7.79 2.93
C ALA A 80 -6.99 7.32 2.50
N ILE A 81 -7.51 7.80 1.37
CA ILE A 81 -8.75 7.29 0.78
C ILE A 81 -8.62 5.81 0.43
N GLY A 82 -7.54 5.40 -0.24
CA GLY A 82 -7.31 3.99 -0.57
C GLY A 82 -7.28 3.09 0.67
N LEU A 83 -6.61 3.55 1.73
CA LEU A 83 -6.55 2.89 3.02
C LEU A 83 -7.95 2.79 3.66
N ALA A 84 -8.67 3.91 3.74
CA ALA A 84 -10.01 3.96 4.33
C ALA A 84 -11.01 3.08 3.56
N VAL A 85 -10.99 3.14 2.22
CA VAL A 85 -11.85 2.31 1.38
C VAL A 85 -11.60 0.84 1.69
N TYR A 86 -10.35 0.38 1.73
CA TYR A 86 -10.07 -1.02 2.06
C TYR A 86 -10.47 -1.39 3.49
N SER A 87 -10.23 -0.51 4.46
CA SER A 87 -10.51 -0.77 5.87
C SER A 87 -11.99 -0.81 6.23
N PHE A 88 -12.80 0.08 5.65
CA PHE A 88 -14.22 0.25 6.00
C PHE A 88 -15.20 -0.45 5.07
N THR A 89 -14.79 -0.78 3.85
CA THR A 89 -15.66 -1.53 2.93
C THR A 89 -15.50 -3.04 3.12
N PRO A 90 -16.54 -3.83 2.77
CA PRO A 90 -16.43 -5.29 2.76
C PRO A 90 -15.52 -5.82 1.65
N LEU A 91 -14.70 -5.00 0.97
CA LEU A 91 -13.75 -5.42 -0.06
C LEU A 91 -12.87 -6.57 0.42
N LYS A 92 -12.51 -6.56 1.71
CA LYS A 92 -11.82 -7.66 2.36
C LYS A 92 -12.51 -8.98 1.98
N LYS A 93 -13.81 -9.11 2.25
CA LYS A 93 -14.63 -10.33 2.04
C LYS A 93 -14.55 -10.93 0.64
N LEU A 94 -14.30 -10.11 -0.39
CA LEU A 94 -14.22 -10.55 -1.78
C LEU A 94 -12.87 -11.20 -2.13
N ILE A 95 -11.81 -10.94 -1.35
CA ILE A 95 -10.49 -11.52 -1.57
C ILE A 95 -10.52 -12.98 -1.11
N SER A 96 -10.16 -13.89 -2.01
CA SER A 96 -10.02 -15.33 -1.71
C SER A 96 -8.67 -15.62 -1.05
N GLN A 97 -8.54 -16.80 -0.44
CA GLN A 97 -7.29 -17.25 0.19
C GLN A 97 -6.12 -17.25 -0.80
N GLN A 98 -6.34 -17.75 -2.02
CA GLN A 98 -5.31 -17.78 -3.05
C GLN A 98 -4.91 -16.37 -3.52
N ALA A 99 -5.88 -15.47 -3.66
CA ALA A 99 -5.61 -14.08 -4.01
C ALA A 99 -4.80 -13.37 -2.92
N GLN A 100 -5.08 -13.64 -1.65
CA GLN A 100 -4.33 -13.09 -0.51
C GLN A 100 -2.84 -13.47 -0.54
N ILE A 101 -2.52 -14.71 -0.90
CA ILE A 101 -1.12 -15.16 -1.05
C ILE A 101 -0.41 -14.38 -2.16
N TRP A 102 -1.07 -14.20 -3.31
CA TRP A 102 -0.51 -13.43 -4.42
C TRP A 102 -0.35 -11.96 -4.10
N LEU A 103 -1.29 -11.36 -3.37
CA LEU A 103 -1.17 -9.98 -2.88
C LEU A 103 0.07 -9.81 -2.02
N PHE A 104 0.37 -10.75 -1.12
CA PHE A 104 1.60 -10.70 -0.31
C PHE A 104 2.89 -10.87 -1.12
N ARG A 105 2.88 -11.75 -2.13
CA ARG A 105 4.04 -11.97 -3.00
C ARG A 105 4.33 -10.77 -3.91
N LEU A 106 3.28 -10.13 -4.40
CA LEU A 106 3.36 -8.99 -5.33
C LEU A 106 3.38 -7.64 -4.62
N ALA A 107 3.22 -7.59 -3.30
CA ALA A 107 3.21 -6.35 -2.54
C ALA A 107 4.50 -5.54 -2.76
N LEU A 108 5.67 -6.16 -2.59
CA LEU A 108 6.96 -5.48 -2.76
C LEU A 108 7.14 -4.88 -4.17
N PRO A 109 7.01 -5.64 -5.27
CA PRO A 109 7.18 -5.06 -6.60
C PRO A 109 6.10 -4.01 -6.90
N MET A 110 4.87 -4.18 -6.44
CA MET A 110 3.82 -3.16 -6.61
C MET A 110 4.16 -1.84 -5.89
N ILE A 111 4.72 -1.93 -4.68
CA ILE A 111 5.14 -0.75 -3.91
C ILE A 111 6.24 0.00 -4.66
N VAL A 112 7.27 -0.72 -5.10
CA VAL A 112 8.41 -0.13 -5.79
C VAL A 112 7.97 0.50 -7.12
N LEU A 113 7.19 -0.21 -7.93
CA LEU A 113 6.71 0.28 -9.22
C LEU A 113 5.81 1.51 -9.05
N SER A 114 4.84 1.46 -8.13
CA SER A 114 3.93 2.58 -7.91
C SER A 114 4.67 3.81 -7.38
N THR A 115 5.61 3.62 -6.44
CA THR A 115 6.45 4.71 -5.93
C THR A 115 7.32 5.30 -7.04
N PHE A 116 7.87 4.47 -7.93
CA PHE A 116 8.63 4.91 -9.09
C PHE A 116 7.78 5.77 -10.04
N PHE A 117 6.55 5.34 -10.37
CA PHE A 117 5.63 6.13 -11.20
C PHE A 117 5.24 7.46 -10.56
N ILE A 118 5.04 7.47 -9.25
CA ILE A 118 4.75 8.70 -8.49
C ILE A 118 5.90 9.70 -8.60
N VAL A 119 7.14 9.25 -8.36
CA VAL A 119 8.33 10.10 -8.44
C VAL A 119 8.59 10.59 -9.86
N MET A 120 8.47 9.70 -10.86
CA MET A 120 8.66 10.06 -12.27
C MET A 120 7.64 11.10 -12.74
N SER A 121 6.41 11.01 -12.25
CA SER A 121 5.33 11.93 -12.61
C SER A 121 5.36 13.26 -11.83
N SER A 122 6.20 13.39 -10.81
CA SER A 122 6.34 14.61 -10.01
C SER A 122 7.43 15.55 -10.54
N LYS A 123 8.17 15.14 -11.58
CA LYS A 123 9.12 15.96 -12.34
C LYS A 123 8.46 16.49 -13.60
#